data_AF-A0A9Q9ANV4-F1
#
_entry.id   AF-A0A9Q9ANV4-F1
#
_cell.length_a   1.000
_cell.length_b   1.000
_cell.length_c   1.000
_cell.angle_alpha   90.00
_cell.angle_beta   90.00
_cell.angle_gamma   90.00
#
_symmetry.space_group_name_H-M   'P 1'
#
loop_
_entity.id
_entity.type
_entity.pdbx_description
1 polymer ?
#
loop_
_entity_poly.entity_id
_entity_poly.type
_entity_poly.pdbx_seq_one_letter_code
_entity_poly.pdbx_strand_id
1 'polypeptide(L)'
;MIRGVNIGSWLVLEKWMVSDLSEGTNATDQYTFDSTLNAEGKLNVHWDSYFTEADVASIASWGINALRIPIGFWAYDNSETPYLIGADAYLEKAVGWARTHGLRVLIDCHGSPGSQNGFDNSGRAGNIRWQSSGNLDKSISILEVMAKKYGTVEYADVVLGLQLTNEPAYWGDNDFDTTKEWTRRAYHAVKAAATNPTLLVVMHDSFQGPAGWLDIGQDLNGNVTKEEASFAIDTHL
;
A
#
# COMPACT_ATOMS: atom_id res chain seq x y z
N MET A 1 -5.06 -3.56 20.51
CA MET A 1 -3.71 -3.97 20.04
C MET A 1 -3.87 -4.67 18.71
N ILE A 2 -3.11 -4.25 17.69
CA ILE A 2 -3.08 -4.93 16.39
C ILE A 2 -2.12 -6.12 16.49
N ARG A 3 -2.58 -7.27 16.01
CA ARG A 3 -1.77 -8.47 15.79
C ARG A 3 -2.03 -8.85 14.34
N GLY A 4 -1.18 -8.37 13.45
CA GLY A 4 -1.41 -8.47 12.02
C GLY A 4 -0.32 -9.25 11.30
N VAL A 5 -0.62 -9.68 10.08
CA VAL A 5 0.33 -10.27 9.13
C VAL A 5 0.29 -9.51 7.80
N ASN A 6 1.40 -9.50 7.08
CA ASN A 6 1.49 -8.93 5.73
C ASN A 6 1.13 -9.98 4.69
N ILE A 7 0.33 -9.59 3.69
CA ILE A 7 0.04 -10.42 2.51
C ILE A 7 1.00 -10.04 1.38
N GLY A 8 2.30 -10.24 1.63
CA GLY A 8 3.39 -9.88 0.71
C GLY A 8 3.44 -10.75 -0.53
N SER A 9 3.98 -10.21 -1.63
CA SER A 9 4.07 -10.85 -2.94
C SER A 9 2.77 -11.28 -3.61
N TRP A 10 1.61 -10.89 -3.08
CA TRP A 10 0.32 -11.19 -3.71
C TRP A 10 -0.03 -10.20 -4.82
N LEU A 11 -0.31 -8.94 -4.48
CA LEU A 11 -0.73 -7.90 -5.43
C LEU A 11 0.41 -7.01 -5.93
N VAL A 12 1.59 -7.14 -5.32
CA VAL A 12 2.86 -6.55 -5.76
C VAL A 12 3.92 -7.64 -5.65
N LEU A 13 4.52 -8.04 -6.76
CA LEU A 13 5.46 -9.15 -6.78
C LEU A 13 6.82 -8.75 -6.21
N GLU A 14 7.36 -9.58 -5.30
CA GLU A 14 8.77 -9.53 -4.89
C GLU A 14 9.44 -10.84 -5.31
N LYS A 15 10.48 -10.73 -6.14
CA LYS A 15 11.06 -11.90 -6.83
C LYS A 15 11.56 -12.98 -5.86
N TRP A 16 12.03 -12.58 -4.69
CA TRP A 16 12.58 -13.50 -3.69
C TRP A 16 11.52 -14.40 -3.02
N MET A 17 10.25 -14.00 -3.00
CA MET A 17 9.15 -14.81 -2.44
C MET A 17 8.48 -15.69 -3.50
N VAL A 18 8.39 -15.20 -4.74
CA VAL A 18 7.63 -15.82 -5.84
C VAL A 18 8.51 -16.03 -7.09
N SER A 19 9.71 -16.58 -6.89
CA SER A 19 10.72 -16.75 -7.93
C SER A 19 10.21 -17.48 -9.17
N ASP A 20 9.36 -18.50 -8.95
CA ASP A 20 8.85 -19.42 -9.97
C ASP A 20 7.99 -18.68 -11.02
N LEU A 21 7.31 -17.59 -10.62
CA LEU A 21 6.49 -16.81 -11.54
C LEU A 21 7.34 -16.19 -12.66
N SER A 22 8.55 -15.76 -12.29
CA SER A 22 9.55 -15.14 -13.17
C SER A 22 10.50 -16.13 -13.84
N GLU A 23 10.35 -17.44 -13.61
CA GLU A 23 11.23 -18.47 -14.18
C GLU A 23 11.24 -18.40 -15.71
N GLY A 24 12.44 -18.52 -16.30
CA GLY A 24 12.64 -18.41 -17.74
C GLY A 24 12.59 -16.98 -18.29
N THR A 25 12.54 -15.97 -17.43
CA THR A 25 12.57 -14.56 -17.83
C THR A 25 13.75 -13.82 -17.19
N ASN A 26 14.10 -12.64 -17.73
CA ASN A 26 15.07 -11.74 -17.11
C ASN A 26 14.41 -10.70 -16.18
N ALA A 27 13.13 -10.90 -15.81
CA ALA A 27 12.42 -9.96 -14.96
C ALA A 27 13.06 -9.90 -13.56
N THR A 28 13.15 -8.69 -13.02
CA THR A 28 13.73 -8.41 -11.69
C THR A 28 12.75 -7.71 -10.77
N ASP A 29 11.63 -7.22 -11.29
CA ASP A 29 10.59 -6.48 -10.60
C ASP A 29 9.26 -6.62 -11.34
N GLN A 30 8.16 -6.09 -10.78
CA GLN A 30 6.84 -6.10 -11.41
C GLN A 30 6.86 -5.44 -12.80
N TYR A 31 7.56 -4.30 -12.95
CA TYR A 31 7.60 -3.52 -14.19
C TYR A 31 8.14 -4.34 -15.36
N THR A 32 9.25 -5.05 -15.13
CA THR A 32 9.86 -5.92 -16.13
C THR A 32 9.10 -7.22 -16.31
N PHE A 33 8.50 -7.76 -15.24
CA PHE A 33 7.66 -8.96 -15.29
C PHE A 33 6.42 -8.76 -16.16
N ASP A 34 5.70 -7.64 -16.00
CA ASP A 34 4.48 -7.34 -16.73
C ASP A 34 4.72 -7.14 -18.24
N SER A 35 5.98 -6.88 -18.62
CA SER A 35 6.42 -6.81 -20.02
C SER A 35 6.76 -8.19 -20.62
N THR A 36 6.72 -9.28 -19.84
CA THR A 36 7.07 -10.63 -20.32
C THR A 36 5.92 -11.29 -21.08
N LEU A 37 6.25 -12.34 -21.85
CA LEU A 37 5.25 -13.11 -22.57
C LEU A 37 4.29 -13.79 -21.57
N ASN A 38 2.99 -13.63 -21.79
CA ASN A 38 1.92 -14.22 -20.98
C ASN A 38 1.92 -13.78 -19.49
N ALA A 39 2.45 -12.58 -19.17
CA ALA A 39 2.44 -12.06 -17.81
C ALA A 39 1.03 -11.97 -17.22
N GLU A 40 0.04 -11.52 -17.99
CA GLU A 40 -1.37 -11.43 -17.56
C GLU A 40 -1.96 -12.79 -17.17
N GLY A 41 -1.75 -13.81 -17.99
CA GLY A 41 -2.21 -15.17 -17.67
C GLY A 41 -1.55 -15.72 -16.40
N LYS A 42 -0.25 -15.46 -16.21
CA LYS A 42 0.47 -15.83 -15.00
C LYS A 42 -0.03 -15.08 -13.76
N LEU A 43 -0.27 -13.76 -13.87
CA LEU A 43 -0.81 -12.95 -12.77
C LEU A 43 -2.20 -13.39 -12.35
N ASN A 44 -3.10 -13.67 -13.29
CA ASN A 44 -4.44 -14.12 -12.95
C ASN A 44 -4.40 -15.43 -12.14
N VAL A 45 -3.61 -16.42 -12.58
CA VAL A 45 -3.41 -17.67 -11.83
C VAL A 45 -2.81 -17.40 -10.44
N HIS A 46 -1.81 -16.52 -10.37
CA HIS A 46 -1.17 -16.14 -9.10
C HIS A 46 -2.16 -15.48 -8.16
N TRP A 47 -2.87 -14.45 -8.59
CA TRP A 47 -3.84 -13.73 -7.77
C TRP A 47 -4.99 -14.60 -7.30
N ASP A 48 -5.46 -15.55 -8.12
CA ASP A 48 -6.54 -16.48 -7.77
C ASP A 48 -6.13 -17.55 -6.75
N SER A 49 -4.85 -17.93 -6.68
CA SER A 49 -4.40 -19.11 -5.92
C SER A 49 -3.42 -18.82 -4.78
N TYR A 50 -2.70 -17.70 -4.82
CA TYR A 50 -1.66 -17.38 -3.84
C TYR A 50 -2.21 -17.00 -2.47
N PHE A 51 -3.36 -16.30 -2.44
CA PHE A 51 -4.04 -15.93 -1.20
C PHE A 51 -5.56 -16.02 -1.38
N THR A 52 -6.21 -16.77 -0.50
CA THR A 52 -7.62 -17.15 -0.61
C THR A 52 -8.37 -16.91 0.70
N GLU A 53 -9.70 -17.05 0.68
CA GLU A 53 -10.51 -16.99 1.90
C GLU A 53 -10.12 -18.05 2.94
N ALA A 54 -9.65 -19.23 2.50
CA ALA A 54 -9.19 -20.28 3.40
C ALA A 54 -7.95 -19.85 4.21
N ASP A 55 -7.07 -19.04 3.61
CA ASP A 55 -5.92 -18.46 4.30
C ASP A 55 -6.38 -17.42 5.33
N VAL A 56 -7.34 -16.57 4.98
CA VAL A 56 -7.94 -15.61 5.92
C VAL A 56 -8.57 -16.33 7.12
N ALA A 57 -9.34 -17.40 6.89
CA ALA A 57 -9.94 -18.21 7.94
C ALA A 57 -8.88 -18.84 8.86
N SER A 58 -7.78 -19.33 8.28
CA SER A 58 -6.65 -19.90 9.03
C SER A 58 -5.96 -18.85 9.88
N ILE A 59 -5.65 -17.68 9.31
CA ILE A 59 -5.06 -16.54 10.01
C ILE A 59 -5.95 -16.12 11.20
N ALA A 60 -7.27 -16.01 10.98
CA ALA A 60 -8.23 -15.72 12.04
C ALA A 60 -8.17 -16.74 13.19
N SER A 61 -8.09 -18.03 12.84
CA SER A 61 -8.04 -19.13 13.81
C SER A 61 -6.79 -19.10 14.71
N TRP A 62 -5.71 -18.46 14.25
CA TRP A 62 -4.48 -18.27 15.03
C TRP A 62 -4.55 -17.09 16.00
N GLY A 63 -5.67 -16.35 16.03
CA GLY A 63 -5.87 -15.18 16.88
C GLY A 63 -5.23 -13.90 16.33
N ILE A 64 -4.83 -13.88 15.05
CA ILE A 64 -4.47 -12.68 14.30
C ILE A 64 -5.75 -11.91 13.96
N ASN A 65 -5.70 -10.58 14.06
CA ASN A 65 -6.89 -9.73 13.96
C ASN A 65 -6.80 -8.66 12.86
N ALA A 66 -5.70 -8.62 12.11
CA ALA A 66 -5.54 -7.69 11.00
C ALA A 66 -4.69 -8.25 9.85
N LEU A 67 -4.97 -7.79 8.65
CA LEU A 67 -4.15 -8.00 7.47
C LEU A 67 -3.58 -6.65 7.03
N ARG A 68 -2.30 -6.60 6.66
CA ARG A 68 -1.72 -5.52 5.87
C ARG A 68 -1.58 -6.01 4.44
N ILE A 69 -2.24 -5.34 3.49
CA ILE A 69 -2.30 -5.78 2.10
C ILE A 69 -1.61 -4.73 1.21
N PRO A 70 -0.37 -5.00 0.75
CA PRO A 70 0.31 -4.22 -0.28
C PRO A 70 -0.46 -4.20 -1.59
N ILE A 71 -0.60 -3.05 -2.22
CA ILE A 71 -1.09 -2.89 -3.59
C ILE A 71 -0.34 -1.76 -4.31
N GLY A 72 0.01 -1.98 -5.57
CA GLY A 72 0.71 -0.98 -6.38
C GLY A 72 -0.23 0.04 -7.00
N PHE A 73 0.26 1.26 -7.24
CA PHE A 73 -0.54 2.34 -7.84
C PHE A 73 -1.17 1.98 -9.18
N TRP A 74 -0.51 1.10 -9.93
CA TRP A 74 -0.92 0.66 -11.27
C TRP A 74 -2.24 -0.10 -11.27
N ALA A 75 -2.70 -0.59 -10.11
CA ALA A 75 -4.04 -1.13 -9.98
C ALA A 75 -5.15 -0.09 -10.22
N TYR A 76 -4.83 1.21 -10.11
CA TYR A 76 -5.78 2.32 -10.26
C TYR A 76 -5.44 3.26 -11.43
N ASP A 77 -4.15 3.48 -11.70
CA ASP A 77 -3.68 4.26 -12.83
C ASP A 77 -2.35 3.71 -13.36
N ASN A 78 -2.40 2.98 -14.48
CA ASN A 78 -1.23 2.44 -15.16
C ASN A 78 -0.84 3.24 -16.42
N SER A 79 -1.36 4.47 -16.60
CA SER A 79 -1.06 5.28 -17.78
C SER A 79 0.46 5.44 -17.99
N GLU A 80 0.89 5.17 -19.23
CA GLU A 80 2.29 5.25 -19.67
C GLU A 80 3.25 4.26 -19.00
N THR A 81 2.73 3.14 -18.48
CA THR A 81 3.52 2.06 -17.88
C THR A 81 3.20 0.70 -18.53
N PRO A 82 4.09 -0.30 -18.42
CA PRO A 82 3.80 -1.65 -18.86
C PRO A 82 2.98 -2.46 -17.84
N TYR A 83 2.66 -1.88 -16.67
CA TYR A 83 2.00 -2.61 -15.60
C TYR A 83 0.61 -3.10 -16.01
N LEU A 84 0.26 -4.29 -15.53
CA LEU A 84 -1.05 -4.88 -15.71
C LEU A 84 -2.00 -4.46 -14.58
N ILE A 85 -3.27 -4.28 -14.93
CA ILE A 85 -4.35 -3.87 -14.00
C ILE A 85 -5.17 -5.07 -13.53
N GLY A 86 -6.04 -4.87 -12.53
CA GLY A 86 -7.01 -5.88 -12.07
C GLY A 86 -6.76 -6.40 -10.65
N ALA A 87 -5.60 -6.10 -10.06
CA ALA A 87 -5.27 -6.47 -8.67
C ALA A 87 -6.26 -5.87 -7.64
N ASP A 88 -6.90 -4.73 -7.95
CA ASP A 88 -7.87 -4.08 -7.07
C ASP A 88 -9.15 -4.91 -6.86
N ALA A 89 -9.55 -5.73 -7.82
CA ALA A 89 -10.66 -6.66 -7.68
C ALA A 89 -10.36 -7.78 -6.66
N TYR A 90 -9.10 -8.21 -6.57
CA TYR A 90 -8.64 -9.20 -5.59
C TYR A 90 -8.52 -8.60 -4.19
N LEU A 91 -8.04 -7.36 -4.10
CA LEU A 91 -8.09 -6.60 -2.86
C LEU A 91 -9.52 -6.50 -2.31
N GLU A 92 -10.50 -6.20 -3.17
CA GLU A 92 -11.91 -6.13 -2.79
C GLU A 92 -12.44 -7.48 -2.25
N LYS A 93 -12.08 -8.60 -2.91
CA LYS A 93 -12.38 -9.95 -2.40
C LYS A 93 -11.78 -10.17 -1.01
N ALA A 94 -10.51 -9.86 -0.80
CA ALA A 94 -9.84 -10.03 0.49
C ALA A 94 -10.43 -9.15 1.60
N VAL A 95 -10.87 -7.93 1.29
CA VAL A 95 -11.61 -7.10 2.24
C VAL A 95 -12.93 -7.77 2.62
N GLY A 96 -13.64 -8.38 1.66
CA GLY A 96 -14.82 -9.21 1.92
C GLY A 96 -14.53 -10.40 2.85
N TRP A 97 -13.50 -11.18 2.54
CA TRP A 97 -13.07 -12.33 3.36
C TRP A 97 -12.68 -11.89 4.78
N ALA A 98 -11.91 -10.81 4.91
CA ALA A 98 -11.51 -10.27 6.20
C ALA A 98 -12.73 -9.89 7.04
N ARG A 99 -13.72 -9.24 6.45
CA ARG A 99 -15.00 -8.93 7.11
C ARG A 99 -15.70 -10.20 7.60
N THR A 100 -15.83 -11.22 6.74
CA THR A 100 -16.46 -12.50 7.09
C THR A 100 -15.81 -13.17 8.31
N HIS A 101 -14.48 -13.08 8.41
CA HIS A 101 -13.71 -13.72 9.46
C HIS A 101 -13.36 -12.81 10.65
N GLY A 102 -13.89 -11.58 10.68
CA GLY A 102 -13.68 -10.64 11.78
C GLY A 102 -12.27 -10.03 11.86
N LEU A 103 -11.53 -10.03 10.74
CA LEU A 103 -10.25 -9.36 10.61
C LEU A 103 -10.44 -7.93 10.12
N ARG A 104 -9.50 -7.06 10.49
CA ARG A 104 -9.39 -5.70 9.94
C ARG A 104 -8.35 -5.65 8.82
N VAL A 105 -8.42 -4.66 7.94
CA VAL A 105 -7.48 -4.50 6.82
C VAL A 105 -6.82 -3.13 6.83
N LEU A 106 -5.49 -3.08 6.86
CA LEU A 106 -4.70 -1.92 6.47
C LEU A 106 -4.35 -2.09 4.99
N ILE A 107 -4.88 -1.22 4.13
CA ILE A 107 -4.54 -1.23 2.71
C ILE A 107 -3.32 -0.34 2.53
N ASP A 108 -2.29 -0.88 1.89
CA ASP A 108 -1.01 -0.22 1.76
C ASP A 108 -0.67 0.10 0.31
N CYS A 109 -0.54 1.39 -0.02
CA CYS A 109 -0.07 1.84 -1.32
C CYS A 109 1.43 1.57 -1.44
N HIS A 110 1.77 0.34 -1.83
CA HIS A 110 3.10 -0.22 -1.66
C HIS A 110 4.10 0.24 -2.72
N GLY A 111 3.61 0.58 -3.91
CA GLY A 111 4.40 1.16 -5.00
C GLY A 111 3.79 2.48 -5.45
N SER A 112 4.58 3.55 -5.45
CA SER A 112 4.17 4.88 -5.92
C SER A 112 4.75 5.20 -7.31
N PRO A 113 4.10 6.06 -8.11
CA PRO A 113 4.62 6.54 -9.39
C PRO A 113 6.08 6.99 -9.29
N GLY A 114 6.93 6.48 -10.19
CA GLY A 114 8.36 6.81 -10.22
C GLY A 114 9.24 6.03 -9.24
N SER A 115 8.69 5.12 -8.44
CA SER A 115 9.36 4.43 -7.31
C SER A 115 9.82 5.40 -6.22
N GLN A 116 9.33 5.16 -5.01
CA GLN A 116 9.66 5.92 -3.81
C GLN A 116 10.95 5.44 -3.14
N ASN A 117 11.54 4.31 -3.54
CA ASN A 117 12.70 3.75 -2.84
C ASN A 117 13.73 3.03 -3.73
N GLY A 118 13.41 2.76 -5.00
CA GLY A 118 14.29 2.09 -5.95
C GLY A 118 14.43 0.58 -5.70
N PHE A 119 13.62 0.02 -4.81
CA PHE A 119 13.56 -1.42 -4.54
C PHE A 119 12.61 -2.11 -5.52
N ASP A 120 12.78 -3.42 -5.71
CA ASP A 120 11.87 -4.23 -6.52
C ASP A 120 10.46 -4.25 -5.91
N ASN A 121 10.34 -4.20 -4.57
CA ASN A 121 9.09 -4.15 -3.84
C ASN A 121 8.20 -2.94 -4.18
N SER A 122 8.75 -1.84 -4.71
CA SER A 122 7.93 -0.71 -5.18
C SER A 122 7.37 -0.93 -6.59
N GLY A 123 7.64 -2.09 -7.19
CA GLY A 123 7.30 -2.47 -8.56
C GLY A 123 8.36 -2.16 -9.61
N ARG A 124 9.37 -1.32 -9.31
CA ARG A 124 10.43 -0.95 -10.25
C ARG A 124 11.74 -0.64 -9.54
N ALA A 125 12.70 -1.53 -9.67
CA ALA A 125 14.02 -1.38 -9.10
C ALA A 125 14.86 -0.30 -9.83
N GLY A 126 15.81 0.30 -9.11
CA GLY A 126 16.78 1.24 -9.65
C GLY A 126 16.45 2.70 -9.35
N ASN A 127 16.07 3.46 -10.38
CA ASN A 127 15.95 4.92 -10.26
C ASN A 127 14.77 5.32 -9.36
N ILE A 128 15.05 6.15 -8.36
CA ILE A 128 14.05 6.80 -7.50
C ILE A 128 13.62 8.09 -8.20
N ARG A 129 12.35 8.21 -8.59
CA ARG A 129 11.80 9.40 -9.27
C ARG A 129 10.46 9.85 -8.69
N TRP A 130 10.07 9.33 -7.53
CA TRP A 130 8.80 9.68 -6.90
C TRP A 130 8.62 11.18 -6.63
N GLN A 131 9.68 11.88 -6.22
CA GLN A 131 9.68 13.33 -6.03
C GLN A 131 9.98 14.14 -7.31
N SER A 132 10.11 13.49 -8.46
CA SER A 132 10.24 14.18 -9.76
C SER A 132 8.90 14.70 -10.28
N SER A 133 8.96 15.74 -11.13
CA SER A 133 7.82 16.53 -11.62
C SER A 133 6.56 15.70 -11.94
N GLY A 134 5.51 15.88 -11.14
CA GLY A 134 4.17 15.30 -11.33
C GLY A 134 3.88 14.00 -10.58
N ASN A 135 4.89 13.22 -10.17
CA ASN A 135 4.68 11.91 -9.54
C ASN A 135 4.05 12.01 -8.15
N LEU A 136 4.40 13.02 -7.36
CA LEU A 136 3.80 13.28 -6.05
C LEU A 136 2.30 13.59 -6.14
N ASP A 137 1.90 14.41 -7.11
CA ASP A 137 0.50 14.77 -7.33
C ASP A 137 -0.28 13.56 -7.88
N LYS A 138 0.32 12.80 -8.81
CA LYS A 138 -0.25 11.53 -9.30
C LYS A 138 -0.48 10.56 -8.14
N SER A 139 0.50 10.41 -7.24
CA SER A 139 0.39 9.58 -6.03
C SER A 139 -0.80 9.99 -5.17
N ILE A 140 -1.02 11.30 -4.95
CA ILE A 140 -2.17 11.81 -4.21
C ILE A 140 -3.48 11.45 -4.93
N SER A 141 -3.57 11.65 -6.25
CA SER A 141 -4.78 11.32 -7.00
C SER A 141 -5.14 9.83 -6.93
N ILE A 142 -4.14 8.94 -6.93
CA ILE A 142 -4.35 7.50 -6.73
C ILE A 142 -4.90 7.23 -5.31
N LEU A 143 -4.32 7.87 -4.29
CA LEU A 143 -4.79 7.74 -2.90
C LEU A 143 -6.22 8.27 -2.72
N GLU A 144 -6.62 9.32 -3.44
CA GLU A 144 -8.01 9.78 -3.47
C GLU A 144 -8.96 8.75 -4.09
N VAL A 145 -8.54 8.03 -5.15
CA VAL A 145 -9.31 6.92 -5.73
C VAL A 145 -9.47 5.79 -4.70
N MET A 146 -8.39 5.40 -4.03
CA MET A 146 -8.43 4.39 -2.98
C MET A 146 -9.35 4.82 -1.82
N ALA A 147 -9.27 6.07 -1.39
CA ALA A 147 -10.10 6.62 -0.31
C ALA A 147 -11.59 6.69 -0.68
N LYS A 148 -11.92 7.05 -1.92
CA LYS A 148 -13.32 7.04 -2.41
C LYS A 148 -13.92 5.64 -2.44
N LYS A 149 -13.10 4.60 -2.63
CA LYS A 149 -13.55 3.20 -2.64
C LYS A 149 -13.56 2.58 -1.25
N TYR A 150 -12.40 2.53 -0.58
CA TYR A 150 -12.20 1.79 0.67
C TYR A 150 -12.30 2.65 1.93
N GLY A 151 -12.28 3.98 1.78
CA GLY A 151 -12.45 4.94 2.87
C GLY A 151 -13.90 5.31 3.12
N THR A 152 -14.88 4.52 2.67
CA THR A 152 -16.31 4.81 2.86
C THR A 152 -16.86 4.22 4.14
N VAL A 153 -17.98 4.76 4.63
CA VAL A 153 -18.68 4.23 5.82
C VAL A 153 -19.04 2.74 5.70
N GLU A 154 -19.26 2.24 4.49
CA GLU A 154 -19.53 0.82 4.21
C GLU A 154 -18.36 -0.09 4.59
N TYR A 155 -17.13 0.41 4.48
CA TYR A 155 -15.91 -0.31 4.83
C TYR A 155 -15.42 -0.03 6.24
N ALA A 156 -16.11 0.79 7.04
CA ALA A 156 -15.63 1.23 8.35
C ALA A 156 -15.48 0.10 9.38
N ASP A 157 -16.23 -0.98 9.21
CA ASP A 157 -16.18 -2.18 10.05
C ASP A 157 -14.93 -3.04 9.79
N VAL A 158 -14.38 -3.01 8.58
CA VAL A 158 -13.29 -3.89 8.12
C VAL A 158 -12.02 -3.14 7.78
N VAL A 159 -12.07 -2.06 6.99
CA VAL A 159 -10.89 -1.26 6.65
C VAL A 159 -10.49 -0.44 7.87
N LEU A 160 -9.31 -0.74 8.40
CA LEU A 160 -8.68 -0.02 9.51
C LEU A 160 -8.13 1.32 9.02
N GLY A 161 -7.45 1.30 7.88
CA GLY A 161 -6.74 2.46 7.39
C GLY A 161 -6.18 2.31 5.99
N LEU A 162 -5.64 3.41 5.49
CA LEU A 162 -4.89 3.50 4.24
C LEU A 162 -3.47 3.99 4.56
N GLN A 163 -2.46 3.21 4.17
CA GLN A 163 -1.07 3.63 4.21
C GLN A 163 -0.72 4.37 2.92
N LEU A 164 -0.24 5.61 3.07
CA LEU A 164 -0.06 6.57 1.98
C LEU A 164 1.00 6.11 0.98
N THR A 165 2.12 5.61 1.49
CA THR A 165 3.19 5.01 0.69
C THR A 165 4.09 4.14 1.59
N ASN A 166 4.52 3.00 1.08
CA ASN A 166 5.44 2.09 1.77
C ASN A 166 6.89 2.56 1.61
N GLU A 167 7.67 2.56 2.70
CA GLU A 167 9.13 2.70 2.66
C GLU A 167 9.72 3.80 1.74
N PRO A 168 9.20 5.04 1.70
CA PRO A 168 9.80 6.07 0.87
C PRO A 168 11.21 6.37 1.39
N ALA A 169 12.20 6.18 0.52
CA ALA A 169 13.60 6.44 0.82
C ALA A 169 13.84 7.91 1.15
N TYR A 170 14.75 8.17 2.08
CA TYR A 170 15.28 9.52 2.36
C TYR A 170 16.55 9.82 1.56
N TRP A 171 16.88 8.99 0.56
CA TRP A 171 18.06 9.09 -0.28
C TRP A 171 17.68 9.11 -1.77
N GLY A 172 18.69 9.25 -2.64
CA GLY A 172 18.49 9.39 -4.07
C GLY A 172 17.91 10.76 -4.40
N ASP A 173 16.85 10.79 -5.21
CA ASP A 173 16.16 12.03 -5.60
C ASP A 173 15.08 12.45 -4.59
N ASN A 174 14.91 11.70 -3.49
CA ASN A 174 13.97 12.05 -2.44
C ASN A 174 14.61 12.89 -1.34
N ASP A 175 13.86 13.87 -0.87
CA ASP A 175 14.12 14.65 0.32
C ASP A 175 13.08 14.37 1.42
N PHE A 176 13.53 14.32 2.68
CA PHE A 176 12.66 13.96 3.80
C PHE A 176 11.66 15.08 4.16
N ASP A 177 12.07 16.34 4.10
CA ASP A 177 11.16 17.47 4.36
C ASP A 177 10.07 17.57 3.27
N THR A 178 10.44 17.29 2.03
CA THR A 178 9.50 17.16 0.91
C THR A 178 8.52 16.01 1.13
N THR A 179 9.00 14.87 1.67
CA THR A 179 8.14 13.73 2.03
C THR A 179 7.14 14.13 3.12
N LYS A 180 7.59 14.84 4.17
CA LYS A 180 6.71 15.34 5.24
C LYS A 180 5.64 16.29 4.72
N GLU A 181 6.00 17.23 3.85
CA GLU A 181 5.03 18.15 3.25
C GLU A 181 4.04 17.43 2.33
N TRP A 182 4.52 16.47 1.55
CA TRP A 182 3.64 15.60 0.77
C TRP A 182 2.68 14.80 1.66
N THR A 183 3.13 14.27 2.80
CA THR A 183 2.29 13.55 3.76
C THR A 183 1.13 14.42 4.26
N ARG A 184 1.36 15.71 4.57
CA ARG A 184 0.27 16.65 4.95
C ARG A 184 -0.77 16.76 3.85
N ARG A 185 -0.31 17.02 2.61
CA ARG A 185 -1.18 17.18 1.44
C ARG A 185 -1.99 15.91 1.16
N ALA A 186 -1.32 14.76 1.16
CA ALA A 186 -1.92 13.45 0.93
C ALA A 186 -2.92 13.06 2.04
N TYR A 187 -2.59 13.32 3.30
CA TYR A 187 -3.49 13.13 4.43
C TYR A 187 -4.80 13.90 4.24
N HIS A 188 -4.73 15.20 3.96
CA HIS A 188 -5.93 16.01 3.77
C HIS A 188 -6.74 15.58 2.55
N ALA A 189 -6.09 15.21 1.44
CA ALA A 189 -6.77 14.69 0.26
C ALA A 189 -7.52 13.37 0.56
N VAL A 190 -6.86 12.42 1.24
CA VAL A 190 -7.48 11.16 1.67
C VAL A 190 -8.65 11.41 2.61
N LYS A 191 -8.48 12.26 3.63
CA LYS A 191 -9.56 12.57 4.59
C LYS A 191 -10.74 13.31 3.93
N ALA A 192 -10.49 14.16 2.95
CA ALA A 192 -11.54 14.84 2.19
C ALA A 192 -12.31 13.90 1.25
N ALA A 193 -11.62 12.89 0.70
CA ALA A 193 -12.20 11.89 -0.19
C ALA A 193 -12.96 10.78 0.55
N ALA A 194 -12.57 10.47 1.80
CA ALA A 194 -13.16 9.44 2.63
C ALA A 194 -14.45 9.89 3.33
N THR A 195 -15.39 8.97 3.53
CA THR A 195 -16.61 9.16 4.35
C THR A 195 -16.61 8.34 5.64
N ASN A 196 -15.64 7.44 5.82
CA ASN A 196 -15.38 6.72 7.06
C ASN A 196 -14.71 7.67 8.07
N PRO A 197 -15.40 8.06 9.16
CA PRO A 197 -14.86 9.00 10.14
C PRO A 197 -13.65 8.44 10.89
N THR A 198 -13.60 7.11 11.05
CA THR A 198 -12.57 6.38 11.80
C THR A 198 -11.42 5.86 10.93
N LEU A 199 -11.39 6.20 9.63
CA LEU A 199 -10.31 5.77 8.76
C LEU A 199 -8.98 6.35 9.25
N LEU A 200 -8.06 5.45 9.62
CA LEU A 200 -6.69 5.79 9.97
C LEU A 200 -5.89 6.04 8.68
N VAL A 201 -5.17 7.15 8.63
CA VAL A 201 -4.17 7.39 7.58
C VAL A 201 -2.80 7.04 8.15
N VAL A 202 -2.07 6.17 7.47
CA VAL A 202 -0.79 5.65 7.96
C VAL A 202 0.33 6.14 7.05
N MET A 203 1.46 6.52 7.62
CA MET A 203 2.66 6.91 6.88
C MET A 203 3.85 6.08 7.37
N HIS A 204 4.60 5.47 6.45
CA HIS A 204 5.87 4.83 6.81
C HIS A 204 6.89 5.89 7.27
N ASP A 205 7.74 5.56 8.22
CA ASP A 205 8.67 6.49 8.87
C ASP A 205 9.86 6.98 8.01
N SER A 206 9.87 6.68 6.71
CA SER A 206 10.97 6.96 5.77
C SER A 206 12.36 6.52 6.24
N PHE A 207 12.47 5.48 7.07
CA PHE A 207 13.74 5.04 7.68
C PHE A 207 14.41 6.10 8.57
N GLN A 208 13.67 7.14 8.98
CA GLN A 208 14.12 8.17 9.91
C GLN A 208 13.70 7.89 11.36
N GLY A 209 12.93 6.82 11.57
CA GLY A 209 12.33 6.48 12.84
C GLY A 209 11.14 7.40 13.19
N PRO A 210 10.25 6.96 14.10
CA PRO A 210 9.03 7.69 14.42
C PRO A 210 9.29 9.06 15.07
N ALA A 211 10.46 9.26 15.69
CA ALA A 211 10.84 10.55 16.28
C ALA A 211 11.02 11.66 15.22
N GLY A 212 11.40 11.31 13.98
CA GLY A 212 11.53 12.26 12.87
C GLY A 212 10.20 12.84 12.38
N TRP A 213 9.08 12.30 12.86
CA TRP A 213 7.72 12.62 12.43
C TRP A 213 6.86 13.29 13.49
N LEU A 214 7.43 13.63 14.65
CA LEU A 214 6.67 14.20 15.77
C LEU A 214 5.96 15.51 15.41
N ASP A 215 6.59 16.34 14.56
CA ASP A 215 6.00 17.59 14.06
C ASP A 215 4.75 17.33 13.22
N ILE A 216 4.82 16.37 12.28
CA ILE A 216 3.69 15.96 11.44
C ILE A 216 2.60 15.30 12.28
N GLY A 217 2.97 14.41 13.20
CA GLY A 217 2.01 13.79 14.11
C GLY A 217 1.25 14.81 14.94
N GLN A 218 1.95 15.80 15.50
CA GLN A 218 1.36 16.90 16.28
C GLN A 218 0.45 17.80 15.43
N ASP A 219 0.86 18.10 14.19
CA ASP A 219 0.10 18.92 13.24
C ASP A 219 -1.21 18.23 12.81
N LEU A 220 -1.14 16.95 12.44
CA LEU A 220 -2.29 16.23 11.87
C LEU A 220 -3.27 15.68 12.92
N ASN A 221 -2.79 15.28 14.10
CA ASN A 221 -3.64 14.77 15.17
C ASN A 221 -4.00 15.83 16.22
N GLY A 222 -3.17 16.86 16.41
CA GLY A 222 -3.32 17.76 17.56
C GLY A 222 -3.08 17.05 18.90
N ASN A 223 -3.71 17.55 19.96
CA ASN A 223 -3.62 16.97 21.31
C ASN A 223 -4.80 16.02 21.58
N VAL A 224 -4.77 14.85 20.95
CA VAL A 224 -5.81 13.82 21.08
C VAL A 224 -5.26 12.56 21.75
N THR A 225 -6.17 11.71 22.25
CA THR A 225 -5.80 10.38 22.72
C THR A 225 -5.39 9.47 21.56
N LYS A 226 -4.75 8.34 21.87
CA LYS A 226 -4.37 7.35 20.86
C LYS A 226 -5.58 6.82 20.09
N GLU A 227 -6.71 6.67 20.77
CA GLU A 227 -7.96 6.15 20.22
C GLU A 227 -8.66 7.14 19.29
N GLU A 228 -8.40 8.44 19.47
CA GLU A 228 -8.95 9.53 18.65
C GLU A 228 -8.03 9.92 17.48
N ALA A 229 -6.78 9.47 17.49
CA ALA A 229 -5.81 9.78 16.44
C ALA A 229 -6.24 9.20 15.08
N SER A 230 -6.20 10.03 14.04
CA SER A 230 -6.50 9.64 12.66
C SER A 230 -5.28 9.57 11.76
N PHE A 231 -4.10 9.89 12.29
CA PHE A 231 -2.79 9.70 11.64
C PHE A 231 -1.87 8.83 12.51
N ALA A 232 -1.18 7.88 11.89
CA ALA A 232 -0.20 7.03 12.57
C ALA A 232 1.08 6.84 11.73
N ILE A 233 2.18 6.59 12.42
CA ILE A 233 3.46 6.21 11.80
C ILE A 233 3.62 4.69 11.83
N ASP A 234 4.02 4.13 10.71
CA ASP A 234 4.45 2.75 10.52
C ASP A 234 5.99 2.68 10.48
N THR A 235 6.58 1.79 11.26
CA THR A 235 8.04 1.63 11.37
C THR A 235 8.36 0.17 11.16
N HIS A 236 9.24 -0.10 10.19
CA HIS A 236 9.79 -1.43 9.96
C HIS A 236 11.06 -1.62 10.82
N LEU A 237 11.16 -2.79 11.48
CA LEU A 237 12.23 -3.13 12.43
C LEU A 237 13.01 -4.38 11.99
#